data_AF-Q658A4-F1
#
_entry.id   AF-Q658A4-F1
#
_cell.length_a   1.000
_cell.length_b   1.000
_cell.length_c   1.000
_cell.angle_alpha   90.00
_cell.angle_beta   90.00
_cell.angle_gamma   90.00
#
_symmetry.space_group_name_H-M   'P 1'
#
loop_
_entity.id
_entity.type
_entity.pdbx_description
1 polymer ?
#
loop_
_entity_poly.entity_id
_entity_poly.type
_entity_poly.pdbx_seq_one_letter_code
_entity_poly.pdbx_strand_id
1 'polypeptide(L)'
;MSTLSAGVLLKLLDGMKAGAAKPVGEHRTALLQVTDIVPADLDDKDLLPRHGKFYVKVSDSSHSIYATLPLPQADLVLSNKLQLGQFVEAGEADAM
;
A
#
# COMPACT_ATOMS: atom_id res chain seq x y z
N MET A 1 19.92 -8.13 0.52
CA MET A 1 19.09 -7.15 -0.23
C MET A 1 17.68 -7.68 -0.29
N SER A 2 16.68 -6.88 0.08
CA SER A 2 15.29 -7.17 -0.23
C SER A 2 15.12 -7.22 -1.75
N THR A 3 14.42 -8.24 -2.26
CA THR A 3 14.16 -8.39 -3.70
C THR A 3 12.65 -8.37 -3.89
N LEU A 4 12.17 -7.48 -4.77
CA LEU A 4 10.75 -7.42 -5.13
C LEU A 4 10.42 -8.59 -6.06
N SER A 5 9.24 -9.18 -5.88
CA SER A 5 8.75 -10.25 -6.75
C SER A 5 7.80 -9.68 -7.80
N ALA A 6 8.26 -9.59 -9.04
CA ALA A 6 7.46 -9.09 -10.16
C ALA A 6 6.16 -9.91 -10.33
N GLY A 7 5.04 -9.20 -10.47
CA GLY A 7 3.71 -9.77 -10.69
C GLY A 7 2.97 -10.20 -9.42
N VAL A 8 3.55 -10.01 -8.23
CA VAL A 8 2.85 -10.34 -6.97
C VAL A 8 1.66 -9.42 -6.71
N LEU A 9 1.67 -8.17 -7.18
CA LEU A 9 0.52 -7.27 -7.06
C LEU A 9 -0.70 -7.82 -7.81
N LEU A 10 -0.51 -8.39 -9.00
CA LEU A 10 -1.60 -9.01 -9.75
C LEU A 10 -2.14 -10.24 -9.02
N LYS A 11 -1.26 -11.09 -8.48
CA LYS A 11 -1.65 -12.26 -7.69
C LYS A 11 -2.46 -11.88 -6.45
N LEU A 12 -2.06 -10.81 -5.75
CA LEU A 12 -2.82 -10.26 -4.62
C LEU A 12 -4.24 -9.87 -5.05
N LEU A 13 -4.36 -9.06 -6.12
CA LEU A 13 -5.66 -8.61 -6.63
C LEU A 13 -6.55 -9.76 -7.10
N ASP A 14 -5.98 -10.78 -7.75
CA ASP A 14 -6.74 -11.95 -8.19
C ASP A 14 -7.21 -12.78 -6.99
N GLY A 15 -6.39 -12.93 -5.95
CA GLY A 15 -6.79 -13.59 -4.71
C GLY A 15 -7.92 -12.85 -3.98
N MET A 16 -7.88 -11.52 -3.92
CA MET A 16 -8.96 -10.69 -3.36
C MET A 16 -10.29 -10.92 -4.11
N LYS A 17 -10.26 -10.93 -5.45
CA LYS A 17 -11.46 -11.19 -6.27
C LYS A 17 -12.03 -12.59 -6.04
N ALA A 18 -11.18 -13.58 -5.85
CA ALA A 18 -11.58 -14.97 -5.65
C ALA A 18 -12.10 -15.25 -4.22
N GLY A 19 -12.10 -14.25 -3.32
CA GLY A 19 -12.39 -14.44 -1.90
C GLY A 19 -11.41 -15.42 -1.23
N ALA A 20 -10.21 -15.55 -1.81
CA ALA A 20 -9.22 -16.50 -1.34
C ALA A 20 -8.52 -15.91 -0.12
N ALA A 21 -8.61 -16.61 1.02
CA ALA A 21 -7.88 -16.25 2.24
C ALA A 21 -6.33 -16.26 2.06
N LYS A 22 -5.82 -16.69 0.89
CA LYS A 22 -4.39 -16.91 0.62
C LYS A 22 -4.00 -16.48 -0.78
N PRO A 23 -3.82 -15.17 -1.05
CA PRO A 23 -3.54 -14.67 -2.40
C PRO A 23 -2.12 -15.00 -2.92
N VAL A 24 -1.15 -15.25 -2.04
CA VAL A 24 0.30 -15.34 -2.39
C VAL A 24 0.92 -16.73 -2.13
N GLY A 25 0.15 -17.74 -1.71
CA GLY A 25 0.68 -19.09 -1.42
C GLY A 25 1.28 -19.22 -0.01
N GLU A 26 2.37 -20.00 0.17
CA GLU A 26 2.97 -20.29 1.50
C GLU A 26 3.57 -19.06 2.20
N HIS A 27 4.01 -18.04 1.45
CA HIS A 27 4.46 -16.78 2.01
C HIS A 27 3.27 -15.85 2.26
N ARG A 28 3.06 -15.54 3.55
CA ARG A 28 1.89 -14.83 4.10
C ARG A 28 1.85 -13.34 3.76
N THR A 29 2.90 -12.81 3.15
CA THR A 29 3.03 -11.39 2.84
C THR A 29 3.78 -11.18 1.52
N ALA A 30 3.38 -10.17 0.76
CA ALA A 30 4.09 -9.68 -0.40
C ALA A 30 4.96 -8.48 0.00
N LEU A 31 6.24 -8.53 -0.36
CA LEU A 31 7.12 -7.39 -0.20
C LEU A 31 6.91 -6.40 -1.34
N LEU A 32 6.53 -5.17 -1.00
CA LEU A 32 6.30 -4.07 -1.94
C LEU A 32 7.16 -2.87 -1.55
N GLN A 33 7.47 -1.99 -2.50
CA GLN A 33 8.19 -0.75 -2.25
C GLN A 33 7.25 0.45 -2.34
N VAL A 34 7.34 1.36 -1.37
CA VAL A 34 6.67 2.67 -1.42
C VAL A 34 7.36 3.53 -2.45
N THR A 35 6.63 3.98 -3.45
CA THR A 35 7.16 4.76 -4.58
C THR A 35 6.56 6.15 -4.69
N ASP A 36 5.44 6.40 -4.02
CA ASP A 36 4.79 7.71 -3.98
C ASP A 36 3.89 7.82 -2.74
N ILE A 37 3.71 9.04 -2.25
CA ILE A 37 2.79 9.36 -1.15
C ILE A 37 2.11 10.67 -1.53
N VAL A 38 0.79 10.64 -1.67
CA VAL A 38 -0.02 11.82 -2.01
C VAL A 38 -1.09 12.05 -0.95
N PRO A 39 -1.31 13.29 -0.50
CA PRO A 39 -2.42 13.61 0.39
C PRO A 39 -3.76 13.33 -0.31
N ALA A 40 -4.72 12.76 0.42
CA ALA A 40 -6.08 12.58 -0.05
C ALA A 40 -6.96 13.76 0.36
N ASP A 41 -8.03 13.99 -0.39
CA ASP A 41 -9.08 14.97 -0.06
C ASP A 41 -8.53 16.37 0.29
N LEU A 42 -7.58 16.86 -0.52
CA LEU A 42 -7.03 18.21 -0.39
C LEU A 42 -8.11 19.27 -0.65
N ASP A 43 -8.07 20.35 0.14
CA ASP A 43 -8.85 21.56 -0.12
C ASP A 43 -7.96 22.56 -0.88
N ASP A 44 -8.53 23.29 -1.85
CA ASP A 44 -7.81 24.34 -2.59
C ASP A 44 -7.22 25.43 -1.68
N LYS A 45 -7.68 25.51 -0.43
CA LYS A 45 -7.23 26.49 0.58
C LYS A 45 -6.44 25.87 1.73
N ASP A 46 -6.44 24.55 1.88
CA ASP A 46 -5.74 23.84 2.96
C ASP A 46 -5.00 22.62 2.39
N LEU A 47 -3.68 22.72 2.40
CA LEU A 47 -2.77 21.67 1.94
C LEU A 47 -2.63 20.53 2.97
N LEU A 48 -3.26 20.65 4.14
CA LEU A 48 -3.34 19.57 5.10
C LEU A 48 -4.44 18.57 4.69
N PRO A 49 -4.12 17.28 4.49
CA PRO A 49 -5.11 16.30 4.09
C PRO A 49 -6.22 16.18 5.14
N ARG A 50 -7.47 16.26 4.68
CA ARG A 50 -8.64 16.14 5.55
C ARG A 50 -8.64 14.75 6.20
N HIS A 51 -8.82 14.73 7.53
CA HIS A 51 -8.75 13.51 8.35
C HIS A 51 -7.41 12.76 8.29
N GLY A 52 -6.32 13.41 7.86
CA GLY A 52 -4.99 12.79 7.80
C GLY A 52 -4.85 11.70 6.74
N LYS A 53 -5.75 11.64 5.75
CA LYS A 53 -5.75 10.56 4.76
C LYS A 53 -4.66 10.78 3.69
N PHE A 54 -3.99 9.70 3.32
CA PHE A 54 -3.01 9.65 2.24
C PHE A 54 -3.27 8.45 1.34
N TYR A 55 -2.99 8.61 0.05
CA TYR A 55 -2.79 7.47 -0.84
C TYR A 55 -1.30 7.16 -0.94
N VAL A 56 -0.96 5.89 -0.81
CA VAL A 56 0.42 5.39 -0.90
C VAL A 56 0.52 4.54 -2.14
N LYS A 57 1.45 4.87 -3.04
CA LYS A 57 1.74 4.04 -4.20
C LYS A 57 2.77 2.98 -3.82
N VAL A 58 2.40 1.72 -4.01
CA VAL A 58 3.28 0.57 -3.77
C VAL A 58 3.61 -0.13 -5.09
N SER A 59 4.82 -0.66 -5.19
CA SER A 59 5.35 -1.31 -6.40
C SER A 59 5.93 -2.68 -6.10
N ASP A 60 5.71 -3.63 -7.01
CA ASP A 60 6.36 -4.95 -7.01
C ASP A 60 7.52 -5.07 -8.00
N SER A 61 8.05 -3.94 -8.47
CA SER A 61 9.02 -3.75 -9.58
C SER A 61 8.45 -3.82 -11.00
N SER A 62 7.32 -4.48 -11.21
CA SER A 62 6.68 -4.62 -12.54
C SER A 62 5.37 -3.85 -12.67
N HIS A 63 4.63 -3.73 -11.56
CA HIS A 63 3.34 -3.08 -11.45
C HIS A 63 3.36 -2.13 -10.26
N SER A 64 2.45 -1.16 -10.25
CA SER A 64 2.23 -0.30 -9.09
C SER A 64 0.75 0.05 -8.94
N ILE A 65 0.32 0.24 -7.70
CA ILE A 65 -1.06 0.60 -7.37
C ILE A 65 -1.07 1.60 -6.21
N TYR A 66 -2.06 2.50 -6.19
CA TYR A 66 -2.36 3.31 -5.03
C TYR A 66 -3.23 2.52 -4.05
N ALA A 67 -2.84 2.53 -2.78
CA ALA A 67 -3.58 1.94 -1.68
C ALA A 67 -3.84 2.98 -0.59
N THR A 68 -4.93 2.80 0.15
CA THR A 68 -5.21 3.55 1.37
C THR A 68 -4.64 2.81 2.57
N LEU A 69 -4.07 3.55 3.51
CA LEU A 69 -3.78 3.02 4.83
C LEU A 69 -5.06 3.02 5.68
N PRO A 70 -5.26 2.03 6.57
CA PRO A 70 -6.30 2.11 7.60
C PRO A 70 -6.20 3.45 8.36
N LEU A 71 -7.34 4.03 8.76
CA LEU A 71 -7.40 5.34 9.43
C LEU A 71 -6.41 5.52 10.61
N PRO A 72 -6.16 4.51 11.48
CA PRO A 72 -5.15 4.63 12.55
C PRO A 72 -3.69 4.71 12.06
N GLN A 73 -3.43 4.45 10.77
CA GLN A 73 -2.09 4.41 10.17
C GLN A 73 -1.76 5.68 9.38
N ALA A 74 -2.69 6.62 9.24
CA ALA A 74 -2.43 7.97 8.72
C ALA A 74 -1.25 8.67 9.44
N ASP A 75 -1.15 8.44 10.75
CA ASP A 75 -0.08 8.94 11.59
C ASP A 75 1.30 8.46 11.13
N LEU A 76 1.42 7.35 10.40
CA LEU A 76 2.73 6.86 9.93
C LEU A 76 3.37 7.81 8.91
N VAL A 77 2.57 8.43 8.04
CA VAL A 77 3.07 9.42 7.08
C VAL A 77 3.44 10.71 7.80
N LEU A 78 2.52 11.25 8.63
CA LEU A 78 2.73 12.50 9.37
C LEU A 78 3.86 12.41 10.40
N SER A 79 4.08 11.24 11.00
CA SER A 79 5.21 10.97 11.92
C SER A 79 6.49 10.55 11.22
N ASN A 80 6.53 10.60 9.88
CA ASN A 80 7.69 10.25 9.06
C ASN A 80 8.20 8.80 9.26
N LYS A 81 7.30 7.88 9.64
CA LYS A 81 7.56 6.45 9.82
C LYS A 81 7.29 5.61 8.56
N LEU A 82 6.58 6.19 7.58
CA LEU A 82 6.42 5.65 6.24
C LEU A 82 7.07 6.60 5.24
N GLN A 83 8.06 6.11 4.48
CA GLN A 83 8.89 6.94 3.60
C GLN A 83 9.01 6.36 2.19
N LEU A 84 9.35 7.21 1.22
CA LEU A 84 9.67 6.79 -0.14
C LEU A 84 10.87 5.83 -0.16
N GLY A 85 10.81 4.81 -1.01
CA GLY A 85 11.85 3.80 -1.16
C GLY A 85 11.82 2.70 -0.09
N GLN A 86 11.03 2.85 0.97
CA GLN A 86 10.87 1.85 2.02
C GLN A 86 10.13 0.62 1.50
N PHE A 87 10.48 -0.54 2.04
CA PHE A 87 9.76 -1.79 1.80
C PHE A 87 8.67 -2.00 2.85
N VAL A 88 7.51 -2.45 2.40
CA VAL A 88 6.35 -2.78 3.23
C VAL A 88 5.85 -4.18 2.90
N GLU A 89 5.25 -4.84 3.89
CA GLU A 89 4.62 -6.15 3.71
C GLU A 89 3.12 -5.97 3.55
N ALA A 90 2.58 -6.41 2.42
CA ALA A 90 1.13 -6.47 2.19
C ALA A 90 0.66 -7.91 2.40
N GLY A 91 -0.25 -8.10 3.37
CA GLY A 91 -0.89 -9.38 3.68
C GLY A 91 -2.30 -9.48 3.10
N GLU A 92 -3.13 -10.33 3.71
CA GLU A 92 -4.56 -10.45 3.42
C GLU A 92 -5.18 -9.04 3.41
N ALA A 93 -5.58 -8.58 2.22
CA ALA A 93 -6.34 -7.36 2.09
C ALA A 93 -7.78 -7.73 2.48
N ASP A 94 -8.19 -7.34 3.68
CA ASP A 94 -9.61 -7.32 4.03
C ASP A 94 -10.31 -6.51 2.93
N ALA A 95 -11.23 -7.16 2.23
CA ALA A 95 -12.02 -6.52 1.20
C ALA A 95 -12.74 -5.34 1.85
N MET A 96 -12.38 -4.12 1.43
CA MET A 96 -13.07 -2.89 1.85
C MET A 96 -14.50 -2.88 1.33
#